data_AF-A0A3C0GKP3-F1
#
_entry.id   AF-A0A3C0GKP3-F1
#
_cell.length_a   1.000
_cell.length_b   1.000
_cell.length_c   1.000
_cell.angle_alpha   90.00
_cell.angle_beta   90.00
_cell.angle_gamma   90.00
#
_symmetry.space_group_name_H-M   'P 1'
#
loop_
_entity.id
_entity.type
_entity.pdbx_description
1 polymer ?
#
loop_
_entity_poly.entity_id
_entity_poly.type
_entity_poly.pdbx_seq_one_letter_code
_entity_poly.pdbx_strand_id
1 'polypeptide(L)'
;MNTLKKNSVYKRFKAVMVYMPESMLSDVKKFARKNKTNVSFVVREGLKIKMSQDDNAYEAGKREGFALAQKTVDEYLRSMKKTLDDFRAMIKKW
;
A
#
# COMPACT_ATOMS: atom_id res chain seq x y z
N MET A 1 -33.54 32.57 23.55
CA MET A 1 -34.03 31.43 22.74
C MET A 1 -33.14 31.32 21.50
N ASN A 2 -32.05 30.54 21.57
CA ASN A 2 -31.13 30.35 20.45
C ASN A 2 -31.53 29.10 19.65
N THR A 3 -32.09 29.31 18.46
CA THR A 3 -32.42 28.26 17.51
C THR A 3 -31.15 27.75 16.83
N LEU A 4 -30.72 26.55 17.23
CA LEU A 4 -29.70 25.77 16.54
C LEU A 4 -30.16 25.51 15.10
N LYS A 5 -29.55 26.19 14.11
CA LYS A 5 -29.69 25.86 12.70
C LYS A 5 -29.07 24.48 12.44
N LYS A 6 -29.92 23.46 12.47
CA LYS A 6 -29.59 22.08 12.11
C LYS A 6 -29.43 22.01 10.59
N ASN A 7 -28.28 22.41 10.07
CA ASN A 7 -27.89 22.17 8.68
C ASN A 7 -27.56 20.67 8.52
N SER A 8 -28.59 19.81 8.52
CA SER A 8 -28.43 18.43 8.08
C SER A 8 -28.35 18.43 6.55
N VAL A 9 -27.15 18.71 6.03
CA VAL A 9 -26.83 18.48 4.63
C VAL A 9 -26.86 16.96 4.44
N TYR A 10 -28.03 16.43 4.05
CA TYR A 10 -28.15 15.05 3.59
C TYR A 10 -27.24 14.91 2.38
N LYS A 11 -26.04 14.36 2.59
CA LYS A 11 -25.08 14.08 1.53
C LYS A 11 -25.78 13.12 0.56
N ARG A 12 -26.03 13.57 -0.67
CA ARG A 12 -26.70 12.74 -1.70
C ARG A 12 -25.80 11.54 -2.03
N PHE A 13 -26.13 10.37 -1.49
CA PHE A 13 -25.50 9.12 -1.87
C PHE A 13 -26.17 8.58 -3.13
N LYS A 14 -25.42 8.42 -4.22
CA LYS A 14 -25.91 7.69 -5.39
C LYS A 14 -25.81 6.20 -5.08
N ALA A 15 -26.95 5.49 -5.09
CA ALA A 15 -26.95 4.04 -5.00
C ALA A 15 -26.35 3.47 -6.29
N VAL A 16 -25.39 2.56 -6.16
CA VAL A 16 -24.75 1.88 -7.29
C VAL A 16 -24.95 0.38 -7.09
N MET A 17 -25.43 -0.29 -8.13
CA MET A 17 -25.47 -1.75 -8.17
C MET A 17 -24.17 -2.25 -8.78
N VAL A 18 -23.49 -3.15 -8.08
CA VAL A 18 -22.23 -3.75 -8.52
C VAL A 18 -22.49 -5.23 -8.75
N TYR A 19 -22.24 -5.70 -9.97
CA TYR A 19 -22.26 -7.12 -10.26
C TYR A 19 -21.00 -7.78 -9.66
N MET A 20 -21.21 -8.87 -8.93
CA MET A 20 -20.14 -9.63 -8.29
C MET A 20 -20.40 -11.13 -8.44
N PRO A 21 -19.40 -11.93 -8.87
CA PRO A 21 -19.53 -13.38 -8.88
C PRO A 21 -19.86 -13.94 -7.50
N GLU A 22 -20.63 -15.01 -7.45
CA GLU A 22 -21.12 -15.59 -6.18
C GLU A 22 -19.99 -16.02 -5.24
N SER A 23 -18.91 -16.57 -5.80
CA SER A 23 -17.71 -16.96 -5.04
C SER A 23 -17.11 -15.75 -4.30
N MET A 24 -16.92 -14.64 -4.99
CA MET A 24 -16.39 -13.40 -4.41
C MET A 24 -17.35 -12.82 -3.37
N LEU A 25 -18.67 -12.85 -3.62
CA LEU A 25 -19.66 -12.38 -2.66
C LEU A 25 -19.64 -13.21 -1.36
N SER A 26 -19.45 -14.52 -1.46
CA SER A 26 -19.28 -15.40 -0.30
C SER A 26 -18.08 -14.97 0.53
N ASP A 27 -16.94 -14.70 -0.10
CA ASP A 27 -15.72 -14.33 0.60
C ASP A 27 -15.83 -12.96 1.28
N VAL A 28 -16.44 -11.98 0.60
CA VAL A 28 -16.74 -10.68 1.20
C VAL A 28 -17.68 -10.82 2.39
N LYS A 29 -18.71 -11.66 2.31
CA LYS A 29 -19.62 -11.93 3.45
C LYS A 29 -18.89 -12.56 4.63
N LYS A 30 -18.02 -13.55 4.39
CA LYS A 30 -17.20 -14.18 5.43
C LYS A 30 -16.28 -13.16 6.09
N PHE A 31 -15.60 -12.34 5.30
CA PHE A 31 -14.72 -11.28 5.80
C PHE A 31 -15.49 -10.26 6.64
N ALA A 32 -16.65 -9.81 6.17
CA ALA A 32 -17.48 -8.84 6.89
C ALA A 32 -17.94 -9.40 8.25
N ARG A 33 -18.38 -10.67 8.28
CA ARG A 33 -18.77 -11.36 9.54
C ARG A 33 -17.60 -11.48 10.50
N LYS A 34 -16.43 -11.93 10.01
CA LYS A 34 -15.22 -12.10 10.85
C LYS A 34 -14.79 -10.79 11.51
N ASN A 35 -14.91 -9.67 10.79
CA ASN A 35 -14.49 -8.35 11.27
C ASN A 35 -15.63 -7.51 11.86
N LYS A 36 -16.81 -8.12 12.12
CA LYS A 36 -18.00 -7.44 12.66
C LYS A 36 -18.35 -6.13 11.93
N THR A 37 -18.19 -6.12 10.60
CA THR A 37 -18.49 -4.98 9.73
C THR A 37 -19.58 -5.34 8.72
N ASN A 38 -20.08 -4.36 7.96
CA ASN A 38 -21.10 -4.60 6.93
C ASN A 38 -20.47 -4.82 5.54
N VAL A 39 -21.16 -5.62 4.72
CA VAL A 39 -20.70 -5.95 3.36
C VAL A 39 -20.53 -4.69 2.51
N SER A 40 -21.46 -3.74 2.61
CA SER A 40 -21.43 -2.49 1.84
C SER A 40 -20.23 -1.59 2.17
N PHE A 41 -19.68 -1.68 3.37
CA PHE A 41 -18.50 -0.94 3.83
C PHE A 41 -17.27 -1.59 3.23
N VAL A 42 -17.16 -2.93 3.31
CA VAL A 42 -16.06 -3.68 2.71
C VAL A 42 -15.99 -3.43 1.20
N VAL A 43 -17.13 -3.48 0.49
CA VAL A 43 -17.19 -3.22 -0.94
C VAL A 43 -16.81 -1.76 -1.26
N ARG A 44 -17.29 -0.79 -0.48
CA ARG A 44 -16.96 0.63 -0.68
C ARG A 44 -15.48 0.91 -0.46
N GLU A 45 -14.89 0.38 0.60
CA GLU A 45 -13.45 0.56 0.87
C GLU A 45 -12.60 -0.14 -0.19
N GLY A 46 -12.97 -1.35 -0.62
CA GLY A 46 -12.29 -2.02 -1.72
C GLY A 46 -12.34 -1.23 -3.04
N LEU A 47 -13.50 -0.67 -3.38
CA LEU A 47 -13.63 0.22 -4.53
C LEU A 47 -12.83 1.50 -4.36
N LYS A 48 -12.84 2.10 -3.17
CA LYS A 48 -12.05 3.30 -2.87
C LYS A 48 -10.56 3.06 -3.05
N ILE A 49 -10.04 1.94 -2.54
CA ILE A 49 -8.63 1.54 -2.72
C ILE A 49 -8.31 1.29 -4.19
N LYS A 50 -9.21 0.64 -4.93
CA LYS A 50 -8.99 0.37 -6.36
C LYS A 50 -9.04 1.65 -7.20
N MET A 51 -9.98 2.54 -6.89
CA MET A 51 -10.18 3.82 -7.59
C MET A 51 -9.16 4.87 -7.17
N SER A 52 -8.60 4.77 -5.96
CA SER A 52 -7.70 5.80 -5.48
C SER A 52 -6.50 5.93 -6.40
N GLN A 53 -6.01 4.87 -7.07
CA GLN A 53 -4.89 4.83 -8.04
C GLN A 53 -3.59 5.57 -7.64
N ASP A 54 -3.60 6.36 -6.57
CA ASP A 54 -2.51 7.03 -5.91
C ASP A 54 -1.82 5.99 -5.04
N ASP A 55 -0.59 5.69 -5.46
CA ASP A 55 0.49 5.06 -4.72
C ASP A 55 0.04 4.39 -3.41
N ASN A 56 -0.43 3.14 -3.56
CA ASN A 56 -0.68 2.22 -2.46
C ASN A 56 0.40 2.44 -1.40
N ALA A 57 0.09 2.99 -0.22
CA ALA A 57 1.11 3.25 0.82
C ALA A 57 1.93 1.99 1.14
N TYR A 58 1.31 0.82 0.95
CA TYR A 58 1.97 -0.49 0.97
C TYR A 58 2.98 -0.70 -0.17
N GLU A 59 2.63 -0.42 -1.42
CA GLU A 59 3.55 -0.52 -2.58
C GLU A 59 4.64 0.55 -2.51
N ALA A 60 4.32 1.76 -2.03
CA ALA A 60 5.28 2.82 -1.76
C ALA A 60 6.30 2.39 -0.70
N GLY A 61 5.85 1.88 0.45
CA GLY A 61 6.72 1.38 1.51
C GLY A 61 7.54 0.15 1.09
N LYS A 62 6.96 -0.72 0.25
CA LYS A 62 7.67 -1.85 -0.35
C LYS A 62 8.77 -1.38 -1.30
N ARG A 63 8.48 -0.42 -2.19
CA ARG A 63 9.47 0.16 -3.12
C ARG A 63 10.62 0.83 -2.38
N GLU A 64 10.32 1.58 -1.31
CA GLU A 64 11.33 2.19 -0.45
C GLU A 64 12.19 1.15 0.27
N GLY A 65 11.58 0.10 0.81
CA GLY A 65 12.31 -1.01 1.46
C GLY A 65 13.27 -1.71 0.49
N PHE A 66 12.82 -1.98 -0.74
CA PHE A 66 13.68 -2.55 -1.78
C PHE A 66 14.82 -1.60 -2.19
N ALA A 67 14.54 -0.31 -2.36
CA ALA A 67 15.55 0.67 -2.70
C ALA A 67 16.64 0.78 -1.61
N LEU A 68 16.25 0.72 -0.34
CA LEU A 68 17.19 0.74 0.78
C LEU A 68 18.05 -0.53 0.82
N ALA A 69 17.44 -1.71 0.65
CA ALA A 69 18.16 -2.97 0.60
C ALA A 69 19.17 -3.01 -0.56
N GLN A 70 18.76 -2.54 -1.74
CA GLN A 70 19.62 -2.46 -2.92
C GLN A 70 20.82 -1.53 -2.66
N LYS A 71 20.59 -0.37 -2.04
CA LYS A 71 21.65 0.58 -1.69
C LYS A 71 22.69 -0.05 -0.76
N THR A 72 22.25 -0.79 0.26
CA THR A 72 23.16 -1.48 1.20
C THR A 72 24.00 -2.54 0.49
N VAL A 73 23.41 -3.30 -0.42
CA VAL A 73 24.13 -4.30 -1.22
C VAL A 73 25.17 -3.62 -2.13
N ASP A 74 24.78 -2.55 -2.80
CA ASP A 74 25.68 -1.82 -3.70
C ASP A 74 26.86 -1.18 -2.94
N GLU A 75 26.62 -0.64 -1.73
CA GLU A 75 27.67 -0.10 -0.87
C GLU A 75 28.64 -1.20 -0.40
N TYR A 76 28.14 -2.37 -0.04
CA TYR A 76 28.96 -3.52 0.32
C TYR A 76 29.84 -3.99 -0.84
N LEU A 77 29.26 -4.12 -2.04
CA LEU A 77 30.01 -4.51 -3.25
C LEU A 77 31.08 -3.49 -3.63
N ARG A 78 30.81 -2.18 -3.47
CA ARG A 78 31.81 -1.12 -3.69
C ARG A 78 32.96 -1.20 -2.69
N SER A 79 32.66 -1.45 -1.42
CA SER A 79 33.67 -1.64 -0.37
C SER A 79 34.62 -2.80 -0.72
N MET A 80 34.05 -3.96 -1.06
CA MET A 80 34.84 -5.12 -1.47
C MET A 80 35.72 -4.86 -2.69
N LYS A 81 35.17 -4.18 -3.71
CA LYS A 81 35.93 -3.84 -4.92
C LYS A 81 37.11 -2.91 -4.58
N LYS A 82 36.89 -1.91 -3.73
CA LYS A 82 37.95 -1.00 -3.28
C LYS A 82 39.06 -1.76 -2.56
N THR A 83 38.73 -2.64 -1.62
CA THR A 83 39.73 -3.46 -0.91
C THR A 83 40.54 -4.34 -1.87
N LEU A 84 39.89 -4.90 -2.89
CA LEU A 84 40.56 -5.71 -3.91
C LEU A 84 41.52 -4.89 -4.79
N ASP A 85 41.10 -3.68 -5.17
CA ASP A 85 41.92 -2.76 -5.96
C ASP A 85 43.12 -2.23 -5.15
N ASP A 86 42.92 -1.93 -3.86
CA ASP A 86 44.00 -1.54 -2.93
C ASP A 86 45.02 -2.68 -2.76
N PHE A 87 44.55 -3.92 -2.61
CA PHE A 87 45.41 -5.11 -2.53
C PHE A 87 46.22 -5.33 -3.83
N ARG A 88 45.57 -5.18 -4.99
CA ARG A 88 46.25 -5.25 -6.30
C ARG A 88 47.30 -4.17 -6.48
N ALA A 89 47.03 -2.95 -6.00
CA ALA A 89 47.98 -1.85 -6.04
C ALA A 89 49.19 -2.11 -5.11
N MET A 90 48.96 -2.76 -3.96
CA MET A 90 50.02 -3.16 -3.04
C MET A 90 50.94 -4.22 -3.64
N ILE A 91 50.37 -5.25 -4.30
CA ILE A 91 51.17 -6.29 -4.98
C ILE A 91 52.00 -5.70 -6.11
N LYS A 92 51.47 -4.77 -6.90
CA LYS A 92 52.22 -4.12 -8.01
C LYS A 92 53.40 -3.25 -7.55
N LYS A 93 53.45 -2.86 -6.27
CA LYS A 93 54.55 -2.07 -5.70
C LYS A 93 55.72 -2.92 -5.19
N TRP A 94 55.53 -4.22 -5.05
CA TRP A 94 56.56 -5.22 -4.76
C TRP A 94 57.09 -5.81 -6.06
#